data_AF-A0A8I1RII8-F1
#
_entry.id   AF-A0A8I1RII8-F1
#
_cell.length_a   1.000
_cell.length_b   1.000
_cell.length_c   1.000
_cell.angle_alpha   90.00
_cell.angle_beta   90.00
_cell.angle_gamma   90.00
#
_symmetry.space_group_name_H-M   'P 1'
#
loop_
_entity.id
_entity.type
_entity.pdbx_description
1 polymer ?
#
loop_
_entity_poly.entity_id
_entity_poly.type
_entity_poly.pdbx_seq_one_letter_code
_entity_poly.pdbx_strand_id
1 'polypeptide(L)'
;MSDKQPSLFEQAPSETRIVRRDGITDKGLAHFQAAYPDETISKKDLFYYVYGLLHSEDYRERFADNLSKQLPRIPRVKTAIDFRAFSEAGRALAGLHVNYGQVELYPVTIAQGDLRLAHIPDPERFYRVEKMRFGGTRPNLDKTTVIYNANVTMTGIPLAAYDYVVNGKPALEWVMERQCVKTDKTSGIVNDANRYAIETVGDPAYPLLLFQRVITVSLETMKIVRGLPKLDID
;
A
#
# COMPACT_ATOMS: atom_id res chain seq x y z
N MET A 1 23.29 -63.74 -6.41
CA MET A 1 23.34 -62.42 -5.74
C MET A 1 22.55 -61.47 -6.61
N SER A 2 21.31 -61.17 -6.23
CA SER A 2 20.41 -60.34 -7.03
C SER A 2 20.51 -58.91 -6.51
N ASP A 3 21.19 -58.05 -7.27
CA ASP A 3 21.15 -56.61 -7.08
C ASP A 3 19.73 -56.13 -7.40
N LYS A 4 18.98 -55.76 -6.36
CA LYS A 4 17.72 -55.04 -6.52
C LYS A 4 18.06 -53.61 -6.89
N GLN A 5 17.82 -53.24 -8.16
CA GLN A 5 17.70 -51.83 -8.52
C GLN A 5 16.52 -51.24 -7.73
N PRO A 6 16.74 -50.16 -6.95
CA PRO A 6 15.64 -49.53 -6.24
C PRO A 6 14.65 -48.92 -7.23
N SER A 7 13.37 -49.06 -6.90
CA SER A 7 12.23 -48.53 -7.66
C SER A 7 12.30 -46.99 -7.72
N LEU A 8 11.77 -46.39 -8.80
CA LEU A 8 11.65 -44.94 -8.98
C LEU A 8 10.92 -44.25 -7.80
N PHE A 9 10.16 -45.01 -7.00
CA PHE A 9 9.43 -44.54 -5.82
C PHE A 9 10.16 -44.78 -4.48
N GLU A 10 11.36 -45.37 -4.48
CA GLU A 10 12.20 -45.56 -3.28
C GLU A 10 13.21 -44.41 -3.08
N GLN A 11 13.28 -43.44 -4.00
CA GLN A 11 14.01 -42.20 -3.77
C GLN A 11 13.15 -41.31 -2.86
N ALA A 12 13.56 -41.21 -1.59
CA ALA A 12 13.09 -40.13 -0.72
C ALA A 12 13.21 -38.80 -1.47
N PRO A 13 12.21 -37.90 -1.42
CA PRO A 13 12.27 -36.64 -2.11
C PRO A 13 13.57 -35.96 -1.67
N SER A 14 14.50 -35.74 -2.60
CA SER A 14 15.64 -34.88 -2.32
C SER A 14 15.04 -33.56 -1.87
N GLU A 15 15.32 -33.14 -0.64
CA GLU A 15 14.86 -31.87 -0.13
C GLU A 15 15.42 -30.80 -1.08
N THR A 16 14.58 -30.33 -2.01
CA THR A 16 14.94 -29.27 -2.94
C THR A 16 15.12 -28.02 -2.08
N ARG A 17 16.35 -27.79 -1.61
CA ARG A 17 16.66 -26.67 -0.74
C ARG A 17 16.35 -25.39 -1.50
N ILE A 18 15.30 -24.69 -1.08
CA ILE A 18 14.93 -23.39 -1.65
C ILE A 18 16.07 -22.41 -1.32
N VAL A 19 16.84 -22.02 -2.34
CA VAL A 19 17.90 -21.03 -2.21
C VAL A 19 17.36 -19.66 -2.58
N ARG A 20 17.34 -18.74 -1.62
CA ARG A 20 17.00 -17.33 -1.85
C ARG A 20 18.19 -16.62 -2.51
N ARG A 21 17.92 -15.86 -3.56
CA ARG A 21 18.89 -14.99 -4.25
C ARG A 21 18.38 -13.55 -4.29
N ASP A 22 19.28 -12.59 -4.36
CA ASP A 22 18.91 -11.18 -4.53
C ASP A 22 18.34 -10.92 -5.93
N GLY A 23 17.31 -10.07 -6.00
CA GLY A 23 16.76 -9.60 -7.28
C GLY A 23 17.60 -8.51 -7.95
N ILE A 24 18.47 -7.83 -7.20
CA ILE A 24 19.42 -6.85 -7.72
C ILE A 24 20.71 -7.56 -8.10
N THR A 25 21.09 -7.45 -9.37
CA THR A 25 22.33 -8.02 -9.90
C THR A 25 23.54 -7.23 -9.41
N ASP A 26 24.68 -7.90 -9.28
CA ASP A 26 25.92 -7.25 -8.86
C ASP A 26 26.39 -6.21 -9.89
N LYS A 27 26.12 -6.45 -11.18
CA LYS A 27 26.34 -5.46 -12.25
C LYS A 27 25.51 -4.20 -12.05
N GLY A 28 24.24 -4.36 -11.67
CA GLY A 28 23.35 -3.23 -11.35
C GLY A 28 23.87 -2.44 -10.14
N LEU A 29 24.32 -3.12 -9.09
CA LEU A 29 24.91 -2.46 -7.93
C LEU A 29 26.19 -1.69 -8.29
N ALA A 30 27.11 -2.33 -9.02
CA ALA A 30 28.37 -1.72 -9.45
C ALA A 30 28.16 -0.45 -10.29
N HIS A 31 27.10 -0.41 -11.12
CA HIS A 31 26.75 0.78 -11.90
C HIS A 31 26.44 2.01 -11.04
N PHE A 32 25.80 1.81 -9.87
CA PHE A 32 25.53 2.89 -8.92
C PHE A 32 26.74 3.22 -8.07
N GLN A 33 27.49 2.22 -7.58
CA GLN A 33 28.72 2.44 -6.81
C GLN A 33 29.77 3.25 -7.60
N ALA A 34 29.87 3.03 -8.91
CA ALA A 34 30.78 3.79 -9.77
C ALA A 34 30.46 5.30 -9.85
N ALA A 35 29.22 5.72 -9.56
CA ALA A 35 28.86 7.14 -9.52
C ALA A 35 29.15 7.80 -8.17
N TYR A 36 29.26 7.00 -7.11
CA TYR A 36 29.41 7.49 -5.73
C TYR A 36 30.55 6.72 -5.04
N PRO A 37 31.82 6.98 -5.42
CA PRO A 37 32.97 6.20 -4.94
C PRO A 37 33.20 6.32 -3.43
N ASP A 38 32.77 7.44 -2.84
CA ASP A 38 32.94 7.72 -1.40
C ASP A 38 31.78 7.14 -0.54
N GLU A 39 30.77 6.52 -1.17
CA GLU A 39 29.59 5.99 -0.49
C GLU A 39 29.52 4.47 -0.51
N THR A 40 29.19 3.88 0.64
CA THR A 40 28.92 2.44 0.73
C THR A 40 27.46 2.16 0.40
N ILE A 41 27.18 1.80 -0.86
CA ILE A 41 25.82 1.48 -1.32
C ILE A 41 25.60 -0.03 -1.29
N SER A 42 24.54 -0.47 -0.60
CA SER A 42 24.08 -1.87 -0.60
C SER A 42 22.95 -2.10 -1.60
N LYS A 43 22.65 -3.37 -1.92
CA LYS A 43 21.48 -3.73 -2.73
C LYS A 43 20.16 -3.27 -2.09
N LYS A 44 20.06 -3.27 -0.76
CA LYS A 44 18.88 -2.77 -0.06
C LYS A 44 18.70 -1.27 -0.26
N ASP A 45 19.79 -0.51 -0.19
CA ASP A 45 19.73 0.94 -0.41
C ASP A 45 19.32 1.26 -1.84
N LEU A 46 19.80 0.47 -2.82
CA LEU A 46 19.37 0.59 -4.21
C LEU A 46 17.88 0.23 -4.39
N PHE A 47 17.38 -0.81 -3.72
CA PHE A 47 15.96 -1.16 -3.75
C PHE A 47 15.08 0.00 -3.25
N TYR A 48 15.44 0.60 -2.10
CA TYR A 48 14.69 1.72 -1.57
C TYR A 48 14.88 3.00 -2.37
N TYR A 49 16.07 3.24 -2.94
CA TYR A 49 16.29 4.34 -3.86
C TYR A 49 15.33 4.27 -5.06
N VAL A 50 15.20 3.10 -5.69
CA VAL A 50 14.25 2.89 -6.79
C VAL A 50 12.82 3.20 -6.31
N TYR A 51 12.44 2.71 -5.13
CA TYR A 51 11.11 2.94 -4.60
C TYR A 51 10.82 4.42 -4.33
N GLY A 52 11.76 5.15 -3.74
CA GLY A 52 11.64 6.60 -3.50
C GLY A 52 11.61 7.40 -4.80
N LEU A 53 12.46 7.07 -5.76
CA LEU A 53 12.52 7.74 -7.06
C LEU A 53 11.20 7.60 -7.84
N LEU A 54 10.59 6.41 -7.82
CA LEU A 54 9.29 6.19 -8.49
C LEU A 54 8.13 6.98 -7.85
N HIS A 55 8.34 7.51 -6.64
CA HIS A 55 7.39 8.41 -5.97
C HIS A 55 7.69 9.90 -6.22
N SER A 56 8.82 10.25 -6.85
CA SER A 56 9.13 11.63 -7.23
C SER A 56 8.13 12.14 -8.27
N GLU A 57 7.49 13.27 -7.96
CA GLU A 57 6.59 13.96 -8.91
C GLU A 57 7.38 14.41 -10.15
N ASP A 58 8.56 15.03 -9.96
CA ASP A 58 9.47 15.41 -11.03
C ASP A 58 9.80 14.24 -11.98
N TYR A 59 10.10 13.05 -11.44
CA TYR A 59 10.39 11.86 -12.26
C TYR A 59 9.17 11.43 -13.06
N ARG A 60 7.99 11.38 -12.41
CA ARG A 60 6.75 10.94 -13.05
C ARG A 60 6.29 11.91 -14.14
N GLU A 61 6.50 13.21 -13.94
CA GLU A 61 6.18 14.25 -14.93
C GLU A 61 7.18 14.26 -16.08
N ARG A 62 8.50 14.31 -15.79
CA ARG A 62 9.57 14.37 -16.81
C ARG A 62 9.55 13.16 -17.75
N PHE A 63 9.12 12.00 -17.26
CA PHE A 63 9.12 10.75 -18.03
C PHE A 63 7.72 10.16 -18.28
N ALA A 64 6.64 10.95 -18.15
CA ALA A 64 5.26 10.47 -18.29
C ALA A 64 5.00 9.69 -19.60
N ASP A 65 5.48 10.20 -20.73
CA ASP A 65 5.32 9.56 -22.05
C ASP A 65 6.01 8.20 -22.13
N ASN A 66 7.16 8.04 -21.47
CA ASN A 66 7.90 6.78 -21.45
C ASN A 66 7.25 5.78 -20.50
N LEU A 67 6.85 6.24 -19.30
CA LEU A 67 6.19 5.41 -18.29
C LEU A 67 4.86 4.83 -18.77
N SER A 68 4.17 5.51 -19.69
CA SER A 68 2.95 4.99 -20.30
C SER A 68 3.18 3.91 -21.37
N LYS A 69 4.41 3.76 -21.88
CA LYS A 69 4.72 2.91 -23.04
C LYS A 69 5.74 1.80 -22.75
N GLN A 70 6.59 1.96 -21.75
CA GLN A 70 7.73 1.07 -21.48
C GLN A 70 8.02 0.95 -19.99
N LEU A 71 8.83 -0.05 -19.63
CA LEU A 71 9.29 -0.23 -18.25
C LEU A 71 10.11 0.99 -17.78
N PRO A 72 9.95 1.42 -16.51
CA PRO A 72 10.72 2.53 -15.95
C PRO A 72 12.22 2.27 -16.04
N ARG A 73 12.97 3.29 -16.47
CA ARG A 73 14.44 3.31 -16.40
C ARG A 73 14.86 4.18 -15.24
N ILE A 74 15.75 3.67 -14.42
CA ILE A 74 16.15 4.31 -13.16
C ILE A 74 17.45 5.10 -13.38
N PRO A 75 17.42 6.44 -13.45
CA PRO A 75 18.62 7.26 -13.52
C PRO A 75 19.40 7.25 -12.20
N ARG A 76 20.66 7.72 -12.28
CA ARG A 76 21.48 8.09 -11.14
C ARG A 76 21.32 9.59 -10.93
N VAL A 77 21.07 10.01 -9.70
CA VAL A 77 21.07 11.45 -9.35
C VAL A 77 22.48 11.99 -9.25
N LYS A 78 22.67 13.30 -9.43
CA LYS A 78 24.02 13.89 -9.45
C LYS A 78 24.81 13.66 -8.17
N THR A 79 24.18 13.78 -7.01
CA THR A 79 24.87 13.77 -5.73
C THR A 79 24.58 12.52 -4.91
N ALA A 80 25.56 12.09 -4.13
CA ALA A 80 25.40 11.04 -3.13
C ALA A 80 24.34 11.40 -2.07
N ILE A 81 24.24 12.69 -1.73
CA ILE A 81 23.27 13.22 -0.77
C ILE A 81 21.85 12.98 -1.28
N ASP A 82 21.58 13.31 -2.55
CA ASP A 82 20.27 13.07 -3.15
C ASP A 82 19.97 11.57 -3.24
N PHE A 83 20.97 10.74 -3.56
CA PHE A 83 20.81 9.28 -3.58
C PHE A 83 20.34 8.77 -2.21
N ARG A 84 20.98 9.24 -1.13
CA ARG A 84 20.61 8.88 0.25
C ARG A 84 19.22 9.39 0.60
N ALA A 85 18.89 10.64 0.26
CA ALA A 85 17.57 11.21 0.50
C ALA A 85 16.45 10.38 -0.18
N PHE A 86 16.62 10.00 -1.45
CA PHE A 86 15.68 9.12 -2.15
C PHE A 86 15.60 7.72 -1.53
N SER A 87 16.74 7.16 -1.12
CA SER A 87 16.79 5.84 -0.48
C SER A 87 16.10 5.83 0.88
N GLU A 88 16.30 6.86 1.71
CA GLU A 88 15.67 7.01 3.02
C GLU A 88 14.17 7.24 2.89
N ALA A 89 13.75 8.12 1.98
CA ALA A 89 12.34 8.34 1.67
C ALA A 89 11.68 7.06 1.17
N GLY A 90 12.32 6.33 0.26
CA GLY A 90 11.82 5.04 -0.22
C GLY A 90 11.73 3.97 0.88
N ARG A 91 12.65 3.99 1.85
CA ARG A 91 12.59 3.10 3.03
C ARG A 91 11.42 3.45 3.94
N ALA A 92 11.19 4.74 4.18
CA ALA A 92 10.05 5.22 4.96
C ALA A 92 8.72 4.86 4.29
N LEU A 93 8.60 5.12 2.98
CA LEU A 93 7.42 4.77 2.18
C LEU A 93 7.17 3.26 2.18
N ALA A 94 8.19 2.44 1.97
CA ALA A 94 8.04 0.99 1.98
C ALA A 94 7.63 0.47 3.37
N GLY A 95 8.21 1.04 4.44
CA GLY A 95 7.81 0.74 5.81
C GLY A 95 6.33 1.04 6.07
N LEU A 96 5.84 2.17 5.57
CA LEU A 96 4.45 2.58 5.68
C LEU A 96 3.52 1.68 4.86
N HIS A 97 3.86 1.42 3.60
CA HIS A 97 2.99 0.69 2.66
C HIS A 97 2.95 -0.81 2.90
N VAL A 98 4.02 -1.43 3.42
CA VAL A 98 3.98 -2.86 3.82
C VAL A 98 3.14 -3.04 5.08
N ASN A 99 3.20 -2.07 6.00
CA ASN A 99 2.51 -2.13 7.29
C ASN A 99 1.24 -1.26 7.33
N TYR A 100 0.64 -0.93 6.18
CA TYR A 100 -0.51 -0.02 6.09
C TYR A 100 -1.67 -0.44 7.01
N GLY A 101 -1.83 -1.75 7.20
CA GLY A 101 -2.84 -2.34 8.08
C GLY A 101 -2.50 -2.27 9.57
N GLN A 102 -1.36 -1.72 9.98
CA GLN A 102 -0.90 -1.62 11.38
C GLN A 102 -0.55 -0.18 11.79
N VAL A 103 -0.62 0.77 10.86
CA VAL A 103 -0.41 2.20 11.14
C VAL A 103 -1.43 2.71 12.15
N GLU A 104 -1.08 3.78 12.87
CA GLU A 104 -1.98 4.46 13.80
C GLU A 104 -3.25 4.96 13.09
N LEU A 105 -4.37 4.86 13.81
CA LEU A 105 -5.67 5.31 13.33
C LEU A 105 -5.67 6.83 13.18
N TYR A 106 -6.12 7.33 12.05
CA TYR A 106 -6.41 8.75 11.94
C TYR A 106 -7.62 9.11 12.83
N PRO A 107 -7.54 10.14 13.69
CA PRO A 107 -8.58 10.50 14.63
C PRO A 107 -9.76 11.21 13.95
N VAL A 108 -10.57 10.45 13.21
CA VAL A 108 -11.81 10.96 12.61
C VAL A 108 -12.87 11.25 13.66
N THR A 109 -13.72 12.24 13.40
CA THR A 109 -14.91 12.49 14.21
C THR A 109 -16.02 11.53 13.79
N ILE A 110 -16.62 10.81 14.75
CA ILE A 110 -17.81 10.00 14.51
C ILE A 110 -19.04 10.82 14.87
N ALA A 111 -19.94 11.04 13.90
CA ALA A 111 -21.09 11.92 14.07
C ALA A 111 -22.07 11.44 15.17
N GLN A 112 -22.12 10.13 15.40
CA GLN A 112 -22.97 9.49 16.42
C GLN A 112 -22.37 9.53 17.83
N GLY A 113 -21.17 10.09 18.01
CA GLY A 113 -20.45 10.15 19.29
C GLY A 113 -19.30 9.14 19.39
N ASP A 114 -18.61 9.15 20.53
CA ASP A 114 -17.45 8.28 20.78
C ASP A 114 -17.88 6.81 20.88
N LEU A 115 -17.54 6.02 19.88
CA LEU A 115 -17.87 4.59 19.82
C LEU A 115 -17.24 3.78 20.96
N ARG A 116 -16.17 4.28 21.60
CA ARG A 116 -15.56 3.62 22.77
C ARG A 116 -16.47 3.64 24.00
N LEU A 117 -17.43 4.56 24.03
CA LEU A 117 -18.42 4.71 25.09
C LEU A 117 -19.76 4.05 24.74
N ALA A 118 -19.91 3.55 23.51
CA ALA A 118 -21.16 2.95 23.04
C ALA A 118 -21.33 1.51 23.57
N HIS A 119 -22.55 1.15 23.97
CA HIS A 119 -22.91 -0.24 24.20
C HIS A 119 -23.29 -0.91 22.88
N ILE A 120 -22.43 -1.81 22.39
CA ILE A 120 -22.60 -2.50 21.12
C ILE A 120 -22.82 -4.01 21.39
N PRO A 121 -24.08 -4.46 21.55
CA PRO A 121 -24.37 -5.85 21.89
C PRO A 121 -24.08 -6.84 20.75
N ASP A 122 -24.12 -6.36 19.50
CA ASP A 122 -23.84 -7.15 18.30
C ASP A 122 -22.83 -6.39 17.40
N PRO A 123 -21.52 -6.59 17.64
CA PRO A 123 -20.48 -5.90 16.87
C PRO A 123 -20.47 -6.26 15.40
N GLU A 124 -20.76 -7.51 15.04
CA GLU A 124 -20.79 -7.96 13.65
C GLU A 124 -21.85 -7.21 12.85
N ARG A 125 -23.07 -7.09 13.40
CA ARG A 125 -24.13 -6.31 12.77
C ARG A 125 -23.86 -4.82 12.82
N PHE A 126 -23.31 -4.32 13.93
CA PHE A 126 -23.06 -2.89 14.11
C PHE A 126 -22.04 -2.35 13.11
N TYR A 127 -20.93 -3.08 12.92
CA TYR A 127 -19.83 -2.70 12.02
C TYR A 127 -19.98 -3.27 10.61
N ARG A 128 -21.04 -4.02 10.30
CA ARG A 128 -21.27 -4.51 8.94
C ARG A 128 -21.29 -3.36 7.92
N VAL A 129 -20.44 -3.45 6.91
CA VAL A 129 -20.42 -2.52 5.76
C VAL A 129 -21.07 -3.18 4.56
N GLU A 130 -22.12 -2.53 4.03
CA GLU A 130 -22.70 -2.89 2.73
C GLU A 130 -22.00 -2.13 1.60
N LYS A 131 -21.93 -0.80 1.71
CA LYS A 131 -21.20 0.08 0.79
C LYS A 131 -20.99 1.46 1.39
N MET A 132 -19.74 1.87 1.53
CA MET A 132 -19.39 3.23 1.96
C MET A 132 -19.75 4.28 0.91
N ARG A 133 -20.13 5.48 1.35
CA ARG A 133 -20.53 6.59 0.46
C ARG A 133 -20.02 7.92 1.00
N PHE A 134 -19.67 8.83 0.10
CA PHE A 134 -19.44 10.22 0.46
C PHE A 134 -20.75 10.88 0.92
N GLY A 135 -20.63 11.89 1.78
CA GLY A 135 -21.71 12.80 2.11
C GLY A 135 -22.14 13.64 0.90
N GLY A 136 -23.23 14.38 1.07
CA GLY A 136 -23.79 15.23 0.00
C GLY A 136 -24.52 14.46 -1.10
N THR A 137 -24.89 15.16 -2.16
CA THR A 137 -25.65 14.64 -3.30
C THR A 137 -24.94 14.96 -4.60
N ARG A 138 -24.99 14.04 -5.57
CA ARG A 138 -24.35 14.28 -6.88
C ARG A 138 -24.97 15.51 -7.56
N PRO A 139 -24.16 16.35 -8.24
CA PRO A 139 -22.71 16.20 -8.49
C PRO A 139 -21.81 16.65 -7.32
N ASN A 140 -22.36 17.31 -6.30
CA ASN A 140 -21.63 17.93 -5.19
C ASN A 140 -21.46 16.98 -4.00
N LEU A 141 -20.56 16.00 -4.17
CA LEU A 141 -20.19 15.07 -3.08
C LEU A 141 -19.26 15.75 -2.08
N ASP A 142 -19.53 15.56 -0.79
CA ASP A 142 -18.67 16.01 0.30
C ASP A 142 -17.69 14.90 0.69
N LYS A 143 -16.42 15.05 0.29
CA LYS A 143 -15.33 14.10 0.62
C LYS A 143 -14.81 14.24 2.06
N THR A 144 -15.21 15.27 2.80
CA THR A 144 -14.88 15.39 4.22
C THR A 144 -15.74 14.49 5.10
N THR A 145 -16.82 13.94 4.53
CA THR A 145 -17.78 13.06 5.20
C THR A 145 -17.87 11.72 4.48
N VAL A 146 -17.72 10.61 5.21
CA VAL A 146 -17.95 9.25 4.72
C VAL A 146 -18.99 8.56 5.59
N ILE A 147 -20.11 8.22 4.97
CA ILE A 147 -21.15 7.36 5.52
C ILE A 147 -20.65 5.92 5.40
N TYR A 148 -20.27 5.32 6.53
CA TYR A 148 -19.78 3.95 6.58
C TYR A 148 -20.95 2.96 6.48
N ASN A 149 -21.95 3.12 7.36
CA ASN A 149 -23.22 2.39 7.34
C ASN A 149 -24.31 3.21 8.07
N ALA A 150 -25.43 2.58 8.45
CA ALA A 150 -26.52 3.25 9.16
C ALA A 150 -26.15 3.71 10.59
N ASN A 151 -25.10 3.13 11.18
CA ASN A 151 -24.71 3.35 12.57
C ASN A 151 -23.51 4.32 12.70
N VAL A 152 -22.67 4.43 11.66
CA VAL A 152 -21.40 5.14 11.71
C VAL A 152 -21.25 6.09 10.52
N THR A 153 -20.99 7.36 10.83
CA THR A 153 -20.61 8.39 9.86
C THR A 153 -19.33 9.07 10.32
N MET A 154 -18.27 8.99 9.51
CA MET A 154 -17.00 9.68 9.74
C MET A 154 -17.06 11.08 9.13
N THR A 155 -16.67 12.10 9.88
CA THR A 155 -16.61 13.51 9.44
C THR A 155 -15.24 14.11 9.73
N GLY A 156 -14.93 15.22 9.06
CA GLY A 156 -13.66 15.93 9.23
C GLY A 156 -12.47 15.24 8.57
N ILE A 157 -12.70 14.40 7.54
CA ILE A 157 -11.63 13.75 6.80
C ILE A 157 -10.86 14.82 6.00
N PRO A 158 -9.53 14.96 6.16
CA PRO A 158 -8.76 15.95 5.42
C PRO A 158 -8.79 15.68 3.92
N LEU A 159 -9.08 16.71 3.11
CA LEU A 159 -9.11 16.57 1.65
C LEU A 159 -7.74 16.14 1.09
N ALA A 160 -6.64 16.56 1.72
CA ALA A 160 -5.29 16.15 1.35
C ALA A 160 -5.04 14.64 1.42
N ALA A 161 -5.85 13.88 2.19
CA ALA A 161 -5.74 12.42 2.22
C ALA A 161 -6.14 11.76 0.89
N TYR A 162 -6.90 12.46 0.03
CA TYR A 162 -7.28 11.96 -1.28
C TYR A 162 -6.22 12.24 -2.37
N ASP A 163 -5.19 13.02 -2.07
CA ASP A 163 -4.10 13.33 -3.02
C ASP A 163 -3.23 12.10 -3.31
N TYR A 164 -3.17 11.14 -2.37
CA TYR A 164 -2.46 9.89 -2.59
C TYR A 164 -3.25 8.95 -3.52
N VAL A 165 -2.85 8.94 -4.79
CA VAL A 165 -3.51 8.22 -5.87
C VAL A 165 -2.67 7.01 -6.29
N VAL A 166 -3.31 5.83 -6.30
CA VAL A 166 -2.74 4.56 -6.78
C VAL A 166 -3.60 4.03 -7.92
N ASN A 167 -2.99 3.73 -9.06
CA ASN A 167 -3.69 3.20 -10.24
C ASN A 167 -4.90 4.08 -10.69
N GLY A 168 -4.73 5.41 -10.62
CA GLY A 168 -5.74 6.38 -11.06
C GLY A 168 -6.88 6.65 -10.09
N LYS A 169 -6.84 6.10 -8.86
CA LYS A 169 -7.85 6.34 -7.82
C LYS A 169 -7.22 6.63 -6.46
N PRO A 170 -7.79 7.55 -5.65
CA PRO A 170 -7.32 7.77 -4.29
C PRO A 170 -7.32 6.48 -3.46
N ALA A 171 -6.33 6.28 -2.61
CA ALA A 171 -6.23 5.09 -1.77
C ALA A 171 -7.48 4.86 -0.90
N LEU A 172 -8.09 5.94 -0.38
CA LEU A 172 -9.33 5.88 0.40
C LEU A 172 -10.49 5.34 -0.44
N GLU A 173 -10.59 5.74 -1.71
CA GLU A 173 -11.65 5.27 -2.61
C GLU A 173 -11.46 3.80 -2.99
N TRP A 174 -10.22 3.29 -3.01
CA TRP A 174 -9.98 1.84 -3.10
C TRP A 174 -10.54 1.08 -1.90
N VAL A 175 -10.36 1.60 -0.68
CA VAL A 175 -10.96 0.99 0.51
C VAL A 175 -12.48 0.99 0.40
N MET A 176 -13.10 2.12 0.03
CA MET A 176 -14.57 2.21 -0.14
C MET A 176 -15.11 1.25 -1.21
N GLU A 177 -14.35 1.01 -2.28
CA GLU A 177 -14.74 0.09 -3.35
C GLU A 177 -14.57 -1.37 -2.95
N ARG A 178 -13.49 -1.71 -2.23
CA ARG A 178 -13.12 -3.09 -1.91
C ARG A 178 -13.76 -3.60 -0.63
N GLN A 179 -13.98 -2.72 0.36
CA GLN A 179 -14.66 -3.02 1.61
C GLN A 179 -16.18 -2.84 1.45
N CYS A 180 -16.79 -3.74 0.68
CA CYS A 180 -18.22 -3.75 0.43
C CYS A 180 -18.74 -5.18 0.28
N VAL A 181 -20.06 -5.32 0.20
CA VAL A 181 -20.72 -6.56 -0.23
C VAL A 181 -21.04 -6.43 -1.72
N LYS A 182 -20.51 -7.35 -2.53
CA LYS A 182 -20.73 -7.36 -3.97
C LYS A 182 -21.03 -8.76 -4.48
N THR A 183 -22.13 -8.90 -5.19
CA THR A 183 -22.51 -10.13 -5.89
C THR A 183 -22.10 -10.03 -7.35
N ASP A 184 -21.34 -11.01 -7.84
CA ASP A 184 -21.10 -11.16 -9.27
C ASP A 184 -22.37 -11.62 -9.98
N LYS A 185 -22.78 -10.91 -11.04
CA LYS A 185 -24.07 -11.15 -11.70
C LYS A 185 -24.10 -12.46 -12.48
N THR A 186 -22.95 -12.91 -12.99
CA THR A 186 -22.86 -14.09 -13.85
C THR A 186 -22.78 -15.36 -13.02
N SER A 187 -21.87 -15.39 -12.04
CA SER A 187 -21.63 -16.56 -11.20
C SER A 187 -22.56 -16.62 -9.97
N GLY A 188 -23.16 -15.50 -9.57
CA GLY A 188 -23.94 -15.40 -8.34
C GLY A 188 -23.09 -15.40 -7.06
N ILE A 189 -21.76 -15.44 -7.18
CA ILE A 189 -20.85 -15.50 -6.03
C ILE A 189 -20.88 -14.16 -5.30
N VAL A 190 -21.14 -14.21 -3.99
CA VAL A 190 -21.11 -13.05 -3.09
C VAL A 190 -19.72 -12.89 -2.52
N ASN A 191 -19.11 -11.74 -2.80
CA ASN A 191 -17.91 -11.28 -2.12
C ASN A 191 -18.34 -10.35 -0.98
N ASP A 192 -18.22 -10.84 0.25
CA ASP A 192 -18.53 -10.09 1.46
C ASP A 192 -17.23 -9.80 2.24
N ALA A 193 -16.76 -8.55 2.19
CA ALA A 193 -15.54 -8.13 2.87
C ALA A 193 -15.60 -8.28 4.40
N ASN A 194 -16.80 -8.27 5.00
CA ASN A 194 -16.99 -8.43 6.44
C ASN A 194 -16.59 -9.83 6.91
N ARG A 195 -16.67 -10.85 6.04
CA ARG A 195 -16.22 -12.20 6.38
C ARG A 195 -14.73 -12.26 6.67
N TYR A 196 -13.91 -11.51 5.93
CA TYR A 196 -12.48 -11.43 6.22
C TYR A 196 -12.21 -10.77 7.58
N ALA A 197 -12.95 -9.71 7.91
CA ALA A 197 -12.87 -9.02 9.18
C ALA A 197 -13.18 -9.96 10.37
N ILE A 198 -14.21 -10.79 10.23
CA ILE A 198 -14.67 -11.71 11.28
C ILE A 198 -13.82 -12.99 11.33
N GLU A 199 -13.68 -13.69 10.20
CA GLU A 199 -13.11 -15.03 10.14
C GLU A 199 -11.57 -15.03 10.17
N THR A 200 -10.92 -14.00 9.61
CA THR A 200 -9.45 -13.94 9.50
C THR A 200 -8.83 -12.97 10.48
N VAL A 201 -9.36 -11.75 10.58
CA VAL A 201 -8.81 -10.70 11.45
C VAL A 201 -9.31 -10.87 12.90
N GLY A 202 -10.53 -11.37 13.08
CA GLY A 202 -11.17 -11.47 14.40
C GLY A 202 -11.67 -10.14 14.96
N ASP A 203 -11.84 -9.13 14.10
CA ASP A 203 -12.30 -7.79 14.48
C ASP A 203 -13.34 -7.27 13.48
N PRO A 204 -14.64 -7.28 13.83
CA PRO A 204 -15.71 -6.76 12.97
C PRO A 204 -15.53 -5.29 12.57
N ALA A 205 -14.83 -4.48 13.36
CA ALA A 205 -14.56 -3.07 13.06
C ALA A 205 -13.42 -2.90 12.04
N TYR A 206 -12.74 -3.98 11.62
CA TYR A 206 -11.59 -3.93 10.72
C TYR A 206 -11.79 -3.05 9.48
N PRO A 207 -12.92 -3.10 8.73
CA PRO A 207 -13.09 -2.25 7.55
C PRO A 207 -13.12 -0.75 7.88
N LEU A 208 -13.72 -0.37 9.02
CA LEU A 208 -13.74 1.00 9.53
C LEU A 208 -12.33 1.44 9.95
N LEU A 209 -11.63 0.60 10.71
CA LEU A 209 -10.27 0.86 11.17
C LEU A 209 -9.29 0.96 10.00
N LEU A 210 -9.42 0.07 9.01
CA LEU A 210 -8.62 0.10 7.79
C LEU A 210 -8.79 1.44 7.06
N PHE A 211 -10.01 1.95 6.93
CA PHE A 211 -10.24 3.26 6.33
C PHE A 211 -9.50 4.37 7.09
N GLN A 212 -9.58 4.38 8.43
CA GLN A 212 -8.84 5.34 9.27
C GLN A 212 -7.33 5.23 9.13
N ARG A 213 -6.79 4.00 9.08
CA ARG A 213 -5.35 3.77 8.84
C ARG A 213 -4.92 4.30 7.48
N VAL A 214 -5.74 4.09 6.45
CA VAL A 214 -5.44 4.54 5.09
C VAL A 214 -5.50 6.06 4.97
N ILE A 215 -6.28 6.77 5.80
CA ILE A 215 -6.16 8.24 5.92
C ILE A 215 -4.75 8.63 6.38
N THR A 216 -4.26 8.01 7.48
CA THR A 216 -2.89 8.26 8.00
C THR A 216 -1.83 7.93 6.95
N VAL A 217 -1.94 6.75 6.32
CA VAL A 217 -1.02 6.31 5.26
C VAL A 217 -0.97 7.32 4.12
N SER A 218 -2.12 7.79 3.63
CA SER A 218 -2.15 8.78 2.55
C SER A 218 -1.47 10.09 2.94
N LEU A 219 -1.74 10.61 4.14
CA LEU A 219 -1.17 11.87 4.60
C LEU A 219 0.35 11.78 4.80
N GLU A 220 0.83 10.72 5.48
CA GLU A 220 2.27 10.51 5.70
C GLU A 220 2.99 10.20 4.39
N THR A 221 2.36 9.49 3.46
CA THR A 221 2.91 9.26 2.12
C THR A 221 3.13 10.59 1.41
N MET A 222 2.09 11.43 1.33
CA MET A 222 2.21 12.71 0.64
C MET A 222 3.18 13.67 1.33
N LYS A 223 3.33 13.59 2.66
CA LYS A 223 4.36 14.32 3.40
C LYS A 223 5.76 13.91 2.98
N ILE A 224 6.03 12.61 2.81
CA ILE A 224 7.33 12.11 2.34
C ILE A 224 7.55 12.50 0.88
N VAL A 225 6.54 12.31 0.01
CA VAL A 225 6.62 12.64 -1.43
C VAL A 225 6.94 14.12 -1.63
N ARG A 226 6.24 15.02 -0.95
CA ARG A 226 6.46 16.47 -1.04
C ARG A 226 7.79 16.92 -0.43
N GLY A 227 8.41 16.07 0.39
CA GLY A 227 9.72 16.30 0.99
C GLY A 227 10.89 15.74 0.17
N LEU A 228 10.64 15.08 -0.97
CA LEU A 228 11.69 14.57 -1.84
C LEU A 228 12.52 15.71 -2.44
N PRO A 229 13.83 15.52 -2.63
CA PRO A 229 14.66 16.49 -3.34
C PRO A 229 14.24 16.59 -4.81
N LYS A 230 14.52 17.74 -5.42
CA LYS A 230 14.32 17.93 -6.87
C LYS A 230 15.13 16.92 -7.65
N LEU A 231 14.58 16.42 -8.76
CA LEU A 231 15.27 15.44 -9.58
C LEU A 231 16.37 16.09 -10.42
N ASP A 232 17.62 15.95 -9.99
CA ASP A 232 18.79 16.35 -10.77
C ASP A 232 19.61 15.13 -11.24
N ILE A 233 19.66 14.93 -12.57
CA ILE A 233 20.15 13.69 -13.21
C ILE A 233 21.10 13.94 -14.40
N ASP A 234 21.63 15.15 -14.54
CA ASP A 234 22.50 15.54 -15.67
C ASP A 234 24.01 15.27 -15.44
#